data_AF-A0A958T486-F1
#
_entry.id   AF-A0A958T486-F1
#
_cell.length_a   1.000
_cell.length_b   1.000
_cell.length_c   1.000
_cell.angle_alpha   90.00
_cell.angle_beta   90.00
_cell.angle_gamma   90.00
#
_symmetry.space_group_name_H-M   'P 1'
#
loop_
_entity.id
_entity.type
_entity.pdbx_description
1 polymer ?
#
loop_
_entity_poly.entity_id
_entity_poly.type
_entity_poly.pdbx_seq_one_letter_code
_entity_poly.pdbx_strand_id
1 'polypeptide(L)'
;GRPLAIQWAHEHIPTILEAWQLGTQSGNAIAQVVYGDYNPSGKLPMSFPKHVGQEPIYYNYKNTGRPHEPSPDEVFWSHYIDESNAPLYPFGYGLSYTSFEYSNLKVEKIAEASLKVNFDLKNVGGLKGKEVAQVYIRDLVASITRPVKELKGFELIELNAGETKSIEITLSENELGFYNNEGDFVFEPGDFQIFVGGSSEASLNQRIEL
;
A
#
# COMPACT_ATOMS: atom_id res chain seq x y z
N GLY A 1 -13.95 15.01 -6.41
CA GLY A 1 -13.80 13.59 -6.77
C GLY A 1 -12.49 13.30 -7.46
N ARG A 2 -11.37 13.86 -6.98
CA ARG A 2 -10.00 13.56 -7.39
C ARG A 2 -9.07 13.82 -6.19
N PRO A 3 -7.84 13.29 -6.15
CA PRO A 3 -6.85 13.69 -5.16
C PRO A 3 -6.64 15.20 -5.12
N LEU A 4 -6.39 15.74 -3.93
CA LEU A 4 -6.14 17.17 -3.70
C LEU A 4 -4.78 17.39 -3.04
N ALA A 5 -4.10 18.46 -3.45
CA ALA A 5 -2.90 18.95 -2.79
C ALA A 5 -3.29 19.74 -1.52
N ILE A 6 -3.34 19.05 -0.37
CA ILE A 6 -3.87 19.58 0.90
C ILE A 6 -2.82 19.63 2.03
N GLN A 7 -1.55 19.85 1.67
CA GLN A 7 -0.43 19.87 2.63
C GLN A 7 -0.64 20.85 3.78
N TRP A 8 -1.12 22.07 3.49
CA TRP A 8 -1.44 23.04 4.55
C TRP A 8 -2.48 22.47 5.53
N ALA A 9 -3.55 21.84 5.04
CA ALA A 9 -4.57 21.27 5.91
C ALA A 9 -4.00 20.12 6.75
N HIS A 10 -3.17 19.26 6.17
CA HIS A 10 -2.48 18.19 6.89
C HIS A 10 -1.65 18.72 8.07
N GLU A 11 -0.96 19.84 7.88
CA GLU A 11 -0.10 20.44 8.89
C GLU A 11 -0.87 21.23 9.98
N HIS A 12 -2.05 21.74 9.65
CA HIS A 12 -2.75 22.72 10.50
C HIS A 12 -4.11 22.24 11.05
N ILE A 13 -4.70 21.19 10.47
CA ILE A 13 -6.02 20.68 10.87
C ILE A 13 -5.84 19.37 11.65
N PRO A 14 -6.38 19.27 12.89
CA PRO A 14 -6.18 18.08 13.72
C PRO A 14 -6.74 16.79 13.14
N THR A 15 -7.75 16.87 12.27
CA THR A 15 -8.44 15.71 11.71
C THR A 15 -9.00 16.03 10.34
N ILE A 16 -8.76 15.14 9.38
CA ILE A 16 -9.25 15.25 8.01
C ILE A 16 -10.02 13.97 7.68
N LEU A 17 -11.25 14.12 7.21
CA LEU A 17 -12.09 13.02 6.72
C LEU A 17 -12.35 13.23 5.23
N GLU A 18 -11.73 12.40 4.38
CA GLU A 18 -12.02 12.36 2.94
C GLU A 18 -13.29 11.54 2.70
N ALA A 19 -14.35 12.22 2.27
CA ALA A 19 -15.67 11.63 2.05
C ALA A 19 -16.04 11.47 0.57
N TRP A 20 -15.24 11.96 -0.38
CA TRP A 20 -15.56 11.95 -1.80
C TRP A 20 -16.96 12.54 -2.11
N GLN A 21 -17.71 11.93 -3.02
CA GLN A 21 -19.10 12.25 -3.34
C GLN A 21 -19.96 11.00 -3.06
N LEU A 22 -20.49 10.85 -1.84
CA LEU A 22 -21.19 9.63 -1.37
C LEU A 22 -22.64 9.50 -1.87
N GLY A 23 -23.12 10.45 -2.67
CA GLY A 23 -24.50 10.48 -3.16
C GLY A 23 -25.51 11.00 -2.13
N THR A 24 -26.76 10.57 -2.25
CA THR A 24 -27.91 11.18 -1.55
C THR A 24 -27.87 11.06 -0.02
N GLN A 25 -27.16 10.08 0.52
CA GLN A 25 -27.04 9.83 1.97
C GLN A 25 -25.74 10.37 2.58
N SER A 26 -25.01 11.26 1.88
CA SER A 26 -23.69 11.76 2.31
C SER A 26 -23.70 12.29 3.75
N GLY A 27 -24.68 13.12 4.13
CA GLY A 27 -24.76 13.67 5.48
C GLY A 27 -24.90 12.62 6.57
N ASN A 28 -25.72 11.59 6.33
CA ASN A 28 -25.93 10.50 7.28
C ASN A 28 -24.68 9.62 7.43
N ALA A 29 -24.04 9.26 6.32
CA ALA A 29 -22.82 8.45 6.34
C ALA A 29 -21.65 9.17 7.02
N ILE A 30 -21.44 10.46 6.72
CA ILE A 30 -20.41 11.27 7.36
C ILE A 30 -20.68 11.41 8.86
N ALA A 31 -21.94 11.65 9.25
CA ALA A 31 -22.30 11.76 10.67
C ALA A 31 -21.98 10.47 11.43
N GLN A 32 -22.31 9.29 10.90
CA GLN A 32 -21.99 8.01 11.54
C GLN A 32 -20.48 7.82 11.77
N VAL A 33 -19.64 8.28 10.83
CA VAL A 33 -18.19 8.24 11.01
C VAL A 33 -17.74 9.23 12.09
N VAL A 34 -18.18 10.48 12.01
CA VAL A 34 -17.75 11.55 12.94
C VAL A 34 -18.20 11.28 14.38
N TYR A 35 -19.39 10.73 14.58
CA TYR A 35 -19.91 10.36 15.90
C TYR A 35 -19.41 9.01 16.41
N GLY A 36 -18.69 8.24 15.59
CA GLY A 36 -18.12 6.95 15.98
C GLY A 36 -19.09 5.77 15.92
N ASP A 37 -20.30 5.96 15.39
CA ASP A 37 -21.24 4.87 15.08
C ASP A 37 -20.63 3.88 14.07
N TYR A 38 -19.73 4.38 13.21
CA TYR A 38 -18.92 3.59 12.30
C TYR A 38 -17.43 3.96 12.42
N ASN A 39 -16.58 2.95 12.65
CA ASN A 39 -15.14 3.12 12.62
C ASN A 39 -14.66 3.15 11.15
N PRO A 40 -14.02 4.25 10.67
CA PRO A 40 -13.63 4.37 9.27
C PRO A 40 -12.65 3.27 8.86
N SER A 41 -12.93 2.66 7.71
CA SER A 41 -12.12 1.59 7.12
C SER A 41 -11.80 1.83 5.64
N GLY A 42 -12.01 3.07 5.16
CA GLY A 42 -11.67 3.47 3.79
C GLY A 42 -10.16 3.60 3.61
N LYS A 43 -9.66 3.18 2.45
CA LYS A 43 -8.24 3.24 2.06
C LYS A 43 -8.13 3.87 0.68
N LEU A 44 -7.13 4.72 0.46
CA LEU A 44 -6.98 5.50 -0.77
C LEU A 44 -6.62 4.60 -1.96
N PRO A 45 -7.39 4.60 -3.06
CA PRO A 45 -7.02 3.86 -4.28
C PRO A 45 -6.05 4.65 -5.18
N MET A 46 -5.71 5.89 -4.82
CA MET A 46 -4.82 6.77 -5.57
C MET A 46 -3.97 7.58 -4.60
N SER A 47 -2.69 7.79 -4.92
CA SER A 47 -1.80 8.63 -4.12
C SER A 47 -2.25 10.09 -4.17
N PHE A 48 -2.15 10.80 -3.03
CA PHE A 48 -2.42 12.23 -2.97
C PHE A 48 -1.09 12.99 -3.07
N PRO A 49 -0.95 13.92 -4.03
CA PRO A 49 0.24 14.74 -4.12
C PRO A 49 0.29 15.77 -2.98
N LYS A 50 1.50 16.22 -2.64
CA LYS A 50 1.72 17.42 -1.84
C LYS A 50 1.48 18.69 -2.66
N HIS A 51 1.89 18.65 -3.93
CA HIS A 51 1.74 19.75 -4.88
C HIS A 51 1.48 19.21 -6.30
N VAL A 52 0.76 19.97 -7.15
CA VAL A 52 0.45 19.57 -8.54
C VAL A 52 1.70 19.33 -9.39
N GLY A 53 2.81 19.98 -9.05
CA GLY A 53 4.11 19.79 -9.72
C GLY A 53 4.71 18.39 -9.54
N GLN A 54 4.21 17.59 -8.60
CA GLN A 54 4.61 16.19 -8.44
C GLN A 54 3.88 15.24 -9.41
N GLU A 55 2.85 15.70 -10.12
CA GLU A 55 2.08 14.84 -10.99
C GLU A 55 2.88 14.45 -12.26
N PRO A 56 2.89 13.17 -12.67
CA PRO A 56 2.17 12.04 -12.06
C PRO A 56 2.89 11.45 -10.83
N ILE A 57 2.11 11.15 -9.77
CA ILE A 57 2.59 10.45 -8.57
C ILE A 57 1.75 9.19 -8.31
N TYR A 58 2.41 8.05 -8.15
CA TYR A 58 1.78 6.74 -7.99
C TYR A 58 2.76 5.77 -7.32
N TYR A 59 2.26 4.73 -6.64
CA TYR A 59 3.09 3.86 -5.78
C TYR A 59 3.91 2.81 -6.54
N ASN A 60 3.41 2.32 -7.68
CA ASN A 60 4.03 1.30 -8.50
C ASN A 60 4.96 1.91 -9.56
N TYR A 61 5.80 2.85 -9.12
CA TYR A 61 6.84 3.48 -9.94
C TYR A 61 8.06 2.56 -10.11
N LYS A 62 8.88 2.85 -11.11
CA LYS A 62 10.16 2.15 -11.34
C LYS A 62 11.24 2.76 -10.46
N ASN A 63 12.20 1.95 -10.02
CA ASN A 63 13.25 2.37 -9.08
C ASN A 63 14.18 3.48 -9.64
N THR A 64 14.25 3.65 -10.97
CA THR A 64 15.29 4.45 -11.65
C THR A 64 16.70 3.92 -11.39
N GLY A 65 17.71 4.52 -12.03
CA GLY A 65 19.12 4.20 -11.76
C GLY A 65 19.69 4.89 -10.51
N ARG A 66 18.99 5.89 -9.95
CA ARG A 66 19.46 6.70 -8.81
C ARG A 66 18.30 7.07 -7.87
N PRO A 67 17.74 6.09 -7.14
CA PRO A 67 16.52 6.26 -6.33
C PRO A 67 16.70 7.05 -5.03
N HIS A 68 17.89 7.00 -4.43
CA HIS A 68 18.15 7.43 -3.06
C HIS A 68 19.35 8.36 -3.00
N GLU A 69 19.43 9.11 -1.91
CA GLU A 69 20.48 10.09 -1.68
C GLU A 69 21.78 9.31 -1.58
N PRO A 70 22.69 9.45 -2.55
CA PRO A 70 23.86 8.59 -2.57
C PRO A 70 24.84 9.00 -1.46
N SER A 71 24.95 10.31 -1.16
CA SER A 71 25.70 10.86 -0.04
C SER A 71 25.30 12.33 0.23
N PRO A 72 25.59 12.90 1.42
CA PRO A 72 25.20 14.27 1.78
C PRO A 72 25.69 15.38 0.83
N ASP A 73 26.75 15.12 0.06
CA ASP A 73 27.38 16.09 -0.84
C ASP A 73 27.06 15.85 -2.33
N GLU A 74 26.25 14.83 -2.65
CA GLU A 74 25.91 14.47 -4.02
C GLU A 74 24.45 14.81 -4.37
N VAL A 75 24.28 15.70 -5.35
CA VAL A 75 22.95 16.21 -5.76
C VAL A 75 22.29 15.41 -6.90
N PHE A 76 22.96 14.37 -7.44
CA PHE A 76 22.51 13.71 -8.67
C PHE A 76 21.71 12.42 -8.43
N TRP A 77 20.48 12.58 -7.99
CA TRP A 77 19.49 11.51 -7.82
C TRP A 77 18.11 11.96 -8.31
N SER A 78 17.19 11.01 -8.48
CA SER A 78 15.82 11.31 -8.91
C SER A 78 15.08 12.00 -7.77
N HIS A 79 15.04 13.34 -7.74
CA HIS A 79 14.36 14.10 -6.70
C HIS A 79 13.93 15.50 -7.17
N TYR A 80 13.02 16.12 -6.40
CA TYR A 80 12.74 17.55 -6.48
C TYR A 80 13.66 18.34 -5.53
N ILE A 81 13.98 19.59 -5.86
CA ILE A 81 14.86 20.45 -5.05
C ILE A 81 14.10 21.20 -3.94
N ASP A 82 12.78 21.29 -4.05
CA ASP A 82 11.90 22.15 -3.27
C ASP A 82 10.77 21.38 -2.56
N GLU A 83 10.68 20.06 -2.75
CA GLU A 83 9.72 19.18 -2.09
C GLU A 83 10.26 17.74 -2.02
N SER A 84 9.77 16.92 -1.11
CA SER A 84 10.12 15.48 -1.08
C SER A 84 9.40 14.71 -2.20
N ASN A 85 9.99 13.59 -2.63
CA ASN A 85 9.36 12.71 -3.63
C ASN A 85 8.12 11.96 -3.10
N ALA A 86 7.96 11.89 -1.78
CA ALA A 86 6.88 11.12 -1.18
C ALA A 86 5.52 11.80 -1.43
N PRO A 87 4.46 11.01 -1.65
CA PRO A 87 3.11 11.57 -1.67
C PRO A 87 2.74 12.11 -0.28
N LEU A 88 1.74 12.99 -0.23
CA LEU A 88 1.15 13.41 1.04
C LEU A 88 0.47 12.23 1.72
N TYR A 89 -0.32 11.46 0.95
CA TYR A 89 -0.90 10.20 1.39
C TYR A 89 -0.62 9.10 0.34
N PRO A 90 0.03 8.00 0.74
CA PRO A 90 0.38 6.92 -0.18
C PRO A 90 -0.83 6.09 -0.61
N PHE A 91 -0.64 5.25 -1.63
CA PHE A 91 -1.66 4.30 -2.04
C PHE A 91 -2.00 3.34 -0.89
N GLY A 92 -3.27 3.00 -0.76
CA GLY A 92 -3.78 2.16 0.31
C GLY A 92 -3.76 2.84 1.69
N TYR A 93 -3.42 4.12 1.82
CA TYR A 93 -3.44 4.83 3.10
C TYR A 93 -4.87 5.05 3.61
N GLY A 94 -5.07 4.92 4.92
CA GLY A 94 -6.34 5.17 5.57
C GLY A 94 -6.24 4.85 7.06
N LEU A 95 -6.68 5.77 7.90
CA LEU A 95 -6.66 5.62 9.35
C LEU A 95 -7.93 4.93 9.86
N SER A 96 -7.87 4.48 11.10
CA SER A 96 -8.99 3.90 11.85
C SER A 96 -9.03 4.52 13.25
N TYR A 97 -10.17 4.41 13.93
CA TYR A 97 -10.29 4.73 15.37
C TYR A 97 -9.68 3.66 16.27
N THR A 98 -9.22 2.55 15.70
CA THR A 98 -8.38 1.56 16.37
C THR A 98 -7.05 1.41 15.65
N SER A 99 -6.15 0.58 16.18
CA SER A 99 -4.84 0.33 15.58
C SER A 99 -4.65 -1.15 15.30
N PHE A 100 -3.94 -1.45 14.23
CA PHE A 100 -3.68 -2.82 13.79
C PHE A 100 -2.19 -3.09 13.67
N GLU A 101 -1.78 -4.30 14.04
CA GLU A 101 -0.41 -4.78 13.95
C GLU A 101 -0.35 -6.00 13.02
N TYR A 102 0.66 -6.01 12.15
CA TYR A 102 0.96 -7.11 11.24
C TYR A 102 2.20 -7.84 11.75
N SER A 103 2.14 -9.16 11.85
CA SER A 103 3.25 -9.97 12.36
C SER A 103 3.30 -11.35 11.72
N ASN A 104 4.35 -12.12 12.04
CA ASN A 104 4.47 -13.54 11.69
C ASN A 104 4.34 -13.84 10.18
N LEU A 105 4.87 -12.95 9.32
CA LEU A 105 4.92 -13.17 7.89
C LEU A 105 5.71 -14.45 7.57
N LYS A 106 5.08 -15.33 6.81
CA LYS A 106 5.65 -16.55 6.25
C LYS A 106 5.26 -16.65 4.78
N VAL A 107 6.27 -16.71 3.93
CA VAL A 107 6.09 -16.92 2.49
C VAL A 107 6.62 -18.30 2.13
N GLU A 108 5.79 -19.11 1.48
CA GLU A 108 6.10 -20.47 1.07
C GLU A 108 5.91 -20.64 -0.44
N LYS A 109 6.92 -21.20 -1.11
CA LYS A 109 6.81 -21.64 -2.51
C LYS A 109 6.01 -22.94 -2.55
N ILE A 110 4.86 -22.91 -3.22
CA ILE A 110 3.96 -24.07 -3.34
C ILE A 110 3.97 -24.71 -4.74
N ALA A 111 4.43 -23.97 -5.75
CA ALA A 111 4.73 -24.47 -7.09
C ALA A 111 5.82 -23.60 -7.75
N GLU A 112 6.22 -23.89 -8.99
CA GLU A 112 7.23 -23.11 -9.73
C GLU A 112 6.89 -21.62 -9.80
N ALA A 113 5.65 -21.28 -10.20
CA ALA A 113 5.15 -19.91 -10.26
C ALA A 113 3.97 -19.71 -9.28
N SER A 114 4.11 -20.17 -8.03
CA SER A 114 3.07 -19.93 -7.02
C SER A 114 3.59 -19.85 -5.60
N LEU A 115 3.08 -18.86 -4.86
CA LEU A 115 3.40 -18.58 -3.47
C LEU A 115 2.17 -18.61 -2.59
N LYS A 116 2.38 -19.02 -1.35
CA LYS A 116 1.43 -18.87 -0.25
C LYS A 116 2.00 -17.87 0.76
N VAL A 117 1.25 -16.79 1.01
CA VAL A 117 1.63 -15.70 1.92
C VAL A 117 0.72 -15.76 3.13
N ASN A 118 1.31 -16.10 4.28
CA ASN A 118 0.64 -16.20 5.57
C ASN A 118 1.14 -15.11 6.52
N PHE A 119 0.24 -14.46 7.25
CA PHE A 119 0.60 -13.48 8.27
C PHE A 119 -0.53 -13.29 9.28
N ASP A 120 -0.20 -12.75 10.45
CA ASP A 120 -1.18 -12.42 11.47
C ASP A 120 -1.52 -10.93 11.44
N LEU A 121 -2.81 -10.63 11.57
CA LEU A 121 -3.35 -9.29 11.77
C LEU A 121 -4.03 -9.23 13.14
N LYS A 122 -3.57 -8.33 13.99
CA LYS A 122 -4.12 -8.11 15.33
C LYS A 122 -4.68 -6.70 15.48
N ASN A 123 -5.87 -6.59 16.07
CA ASN A 123 -6.39 -5.31 16.55
C ASN A 123 -5.80 -5.02 17.93
N VAL A 124 -4.86 -4.09 18.00
CA VAL A 124 -4.13 -3.73 19.23
C VAL A 124 -4.74 -2.53 19.95
N GLY A 125 -5.75 -1.88 19.36
CA GLY A 125 -6.46 -0.77 19.98
C GLY A 125 -7.67 -1.22 20.82
N GLY A 126 -8.41 -0.23 21.33
CA GLY A 126 -9.54 -0.43 22.24
C GLY A 126 -10.91 -0.56 21.59
N LEU A 127 -11.02 -0.40 20.27
CA LEU A 127 -12.30 -0.40 19.55
C LEU A 127 -12.34 -1.49 18.49
N LYS A 128 -13.55 -2.00 18.21
CA LYS A 128 -13.80 -2.84 17.04
C LYS A 128 -13.53 -2.03 15.77
N GLY A 129 -12.91 -2.64 14.76
CA GLY A 129 -12.60 -1.98 13.50
C GLY A 129 -12.42 -2.94 12.35
N LYS A 130 -12.35 -2.38 11.14
CA LYS A 130 -12.01 -3.11 9.93
C LYS A 130 -10.72 -2.58 9.33
N GLU A 131 -9.91 -3.47 8.78
CA GLU A 131 -8.63 -3.15 8.18
C GLU A 131 -8.49 -3.88 6.84
N VAL A 132 -7.89 -3.21 5.86
CA VAL A 132 -7.59 -3.81 4.55
C VAL A 132 -6.13 -4.25 4.57
N ALA A 133 -5.91 -5.54 4.82
CA ALA A 133 -4.60 -6.15 4.71
C ALA A 133 -4.20 -6.26 3.24
N GLN A 134 -3.03 -5.73 2.88
CA GLN A 134 -2.56 -5.63 1.49
C GLN A 134 -1.25 -6.39 1.33
N VAL A 135 -1.15 -7.16 0.25
CA VAL A 135 0.04 -7.93 -0.14
C VAL A 135 0.60 -7.36 -1.42
N TYR A 136 1.87 -6.97 -1.36
CA TYR A 136 2.62 -6.42 -2.49
C TYR A 136 3.78 -7.34 -2.86
N ILE A 137 4.16 -7.32 -4.13
CA ILE A 137 5.38 -7.97 -4.60
C ILE A 137 6.35 -6.95 -5.18
N ARG A 138 7.63 -7.30 -5.18
CA ARG A 138 8.66 -6.72 -6.03
C ARG A 138 9.47 -7.85 -6.61
N ASP A 139 9.42 -7.97 -7.93
CA ASP A 139 10.35 -8.79 -8.69
C ASP A 139 11.68 -8.00 -8.80
N LEU A 140 12.75 -8.56 -8.22
CA LEU A 140 14.01 -7.84 -8.02
C LEU A 140 14.83 -7.72 -9.30
N VAL A 141 14.77 -8.73 -10.17
CA VAL A 141 15.56 -8.80 -11.40
C VAL A 141 14.73 -9.49 -12.48
N ALA A 142 14.47 -8.78 -13.56
CA ALA A 142 13.73 -9.28 -14.70
C ALA A 142 14.27 -8.67 -16.00
N SER A 143 13.86 -9.21 -17.14
CA SER A 143 14.20 -8.71 -18.48
C SER A 143 13.77 -7.25 -18.72
N ILE A 144 12.76 -6.77 -17.98
CA ILE A 144 12.32 -5.38 -17.98
C ILE A 144 12.27 -4.87 -16.55
N THR A 145 12.66 -3.60 -16.33
CA THR A 145 12.56 -2.98 -15.00
C THR A 145 11.15 -3.17 -14.41
N ARG A 146 11.08 -3.72 -13.20
CA ARG A 146 9.83 -3.97 -12.48
C ARG A 146 9.54 -2.83 -11.49
N PRO A 147 8.27 -2.57 -11.15
CA PRO A 147 7.94 -1.58 -10.14
C PRO A 147 8.53 -1.89 -8.77
N VAL A 148 8.73 -0.87 -7.94
CA VAL A 148 9.26 -1.06 -6.57
C VAL A 148 8.33 -1.86 -5.66
N LYS A 149 7.01 -1.79 -5.91
CA LYS A 149 5.95 -2.60 -5.30
C LYS A 149 4.75 -2.67 -6.26
N GLU A 150 4.07 -3.81 -6.31
CA GLU A 150 2.80 -4.00 -7.02
C GLU A 150 1.81 -4.73 -6.12
N LEU A 151 0.59 -4.19 -5.94
CA LEU A 151 -0.46 -4.86 -5.16
C LEU A 151 -0.91 -6.13 -5.90
N LYS A 152 -0.90 -7.28 -5.22
CA LYS A 152 -1.31 -8.57 -5.79
C LYS A 152 -2.37 -9.30 -5.00
N GLY A 153 -2.63 -8.89 -3.76
CA GLY A 153 -3.74 -9.41 -2.98
C GLY A 153 -4.14 -8.44 -1.89
N PHE A 154 -5.42 -8.49 -1.50
CA PHE A 154 -5.89 -7.78 -0.32
C PHE A 154 -7.14 -8.46 0.25
N GLU A 155 -7.38 -8.26 1.53
CA GLU A 155 -8.58 -8.72 2.21
C GLU A 155 -9.05 -7.67 3.21
N LEU A 156 -10.37 -7.52 3.37
CA LEU A 156 -10.99 -6.64 4.38
C LEU A 156 -11.40 -7.49 5.58
N ILE A 157 -10.76 -7.26 6.73
CA ILE A 157 -10.93 -8.06 7.94
C ILE A 157 -11.55 -7.21 9.02
N GLU A 158 -12.61 -7.71 9.65
CA GLU A 158 -13.17 -7.14 10.87
C GLU A 158 -12.61 -7.86 12.11
N LEU A 159 -12.17 -7.08 13.10
CA LEU A 159 -11.59 -7.56 14.35
C LEU A 159 -12.15 -6.78 15.55
N ASN A 160 -12.53 -7.51 16.59
CA ASN A 160 -12.77 -6.94 17.92
C ASN A 160 -11.45 -6.51 18.57
N ALA A 161 -11.52 -5.68 19.61
CA ALA A 161 -10.34 -5.27 20.37
C ALA A 161 -9.58 -6.49 20.92
N GLY A 162 -8.27 -6.56 20.67
CA GLY A 162 -7.41 -7.67 21.10
C GLY A 162 -7.49 -8.94 20.23
N GLU A 163 -8.39 -9.00 19.24
CA GLU A 163 -8.54 -10.16 18.36
C GLU A 163 -7.39 -10.24 17.35
N THR A 164 -6.89 -11.45 17.12
CA THR A 164 -5.91 -11.77 16.08
C THR A 164 -6.54 -12.74 15.08
N LYS A 165 -6.32 -12.51 13.78
CA LYS A 165 -6.62 -13.47 12.71
C LYS A 165 -5.37 -13.73 11.89
N SER A 166 -5.17 -15.01 11.54
CA SER A 166 -4.20 -15.42 10.52
C SER A 166 -4.85 -15.30 9.15
N ILE A 167 -4.17 -14.65 8.23
CA ILE A 167 -4.61 -14.39 6.87
C ILE A 167 -3.70 -15.16 5.91
N GLU A 168 -4.31 -15.83 4.93
CA GLU A 168 -3.61 -16.56 3.88
C GLU A 168 -4.01 -16.02 2.52
N ILE A 169 -3.03 -15.55 1.73
CA ILE A 169 -3.23 -15.13 0.35
C ILE A 169 -2.33 -15.97 -0.54
N THR A 170 -2.92 -16.60 -1.56
CA THR A 170 -2.17 -17.37 -2.57
C THR A 170 -1.96 -16.50 -3.81
N LEU A 171 -0.70 -16.41 -4.25
CA LEU A 171 -0.31 -15.75 -5.49
C LEU A 171 0.05 -16.83 -6.52
N SER A 172 -0.55 -16.75 -7.70
CA SER A 172 -0.31 -17.64 -8.82
C SER A 172 0.57 -16.95 -9.88
N GLU A 173 0.82 -17.64 -11.00
CA GLU A 173 1.54 -17.10 -12.14
C GLU A 173 0.89 -15.81 -12.66
N ASN A 174 -0.44 -15.66 -12.55
CA ASN A 174 -1.14 -14.44 -12.95
C ASN A 174 -0.74 -13.22 -12.11
N GLU A 175 -0.43 -13.43 -10.82
CA GLU A 175 0.00 -12.37 -9.93
C GLU A 175 1.52 -12.12 -10.05
N LEU A 176 2.30 -13.16 -10.34
CA LEU A 176 3.77 -13.10 -10.35
C LEU A 176 4.34 -12.72 -11.72
N GLY A 177 3.63 -13.03 -12.80
CA GLY A 177 4.02 -12.76 -14.17
C GLY A 177 3.79 -11.31 -14.62
N PHE A 178 4.32 -10.99 -15.79
CA PHE A 178 4.23 -9.68 -16.41
C PHE A 178 4.32 -9.74 -17.94
N TYR A 179 3.96 -8.64 -18.61
CA TYR A 179 4.12 -8.52 -20.06
C TYR A 179 5.52 -8.06 -20.44
N ASN A 180 6.19 -8.81 -21.31
CA ASN A 180 7.49 -8.45 -21.88
C ASN A 180 7.37 -7.39 -23.01
N ASN A 181 8.46 -7.10 -23.72
CA ASN A 181 8.49 -6.07 -24.77
C ASN A 181 7.81 -6.55 -26.06
N GLU A 182 7.66 -7.86 -26.21
CA GLU A 182 7.00 -8.54 -27.30
C GLU A 182 5.47 -8.60 -27.11
N GLY A 183 4.98 -8.27 -25.90
CA GLY A 183 3.56 -8.30 -25.53
C GLY A 183 3.09 -9.66 -25.01
N ASP A 184 4.00 -10.58 -24.72
CA ASP A 184 3.70 -11.88 -24.14
C ASP A 184 3.64 -11.78 -22.61
N PHE A 185 2.63 -12.42 -22.01
CA PHE A 185 2.57 -12.60 -20.57
C PHE A 185 3.51 -13.74 -20.18
N VAL A 186 4.54 -13.43 -19.39
CA VAL A 186 5.60 -14.36 -19.00
C VAL A 186 5.80 -14.34 -17.48
N PHE A 187 6.29 -15.45 -16.96
CA PHE A 187 6.88 -15.54 -15.64
C PHE A 187 8.38 -15.83 -15.79
N GLU A 188 9.21 -15.10 -15.07
CA GLU A 188 10.66 -15.29 -15.03
C GLU A 188 11.06 -15.79 -13.63
N PRO A 189 11.72 -16.95 -13.50
CA PRO A 189 12.27 -17.41 -12.23
C PRO A 189 13.28 -16.41 -11.67
N GLY A 190 13.30 -16.23 -10.36
CA GLY A 190 14.18 -15.26 -9.71
C GLY A 190 13.75 -14.88 -8.30
N ASP A 191 14.34 -13.79 -7.80
CA ASP A 191 14.08 -13.31 -6.46
C ASP A 191 12.90 -12.35 -6.40
N PHE A 192 11.94 -12.67 -5.54
CA PHE A 192 10.80 -11.84 -5.22
C PHE A 192 10.89 -11.35 -3.77
N GLN A 193 10.58 -10.07 -3.56
CA GLN A 193 10.31 -9.51 -2.24
C GLN A 193 8.81 -9.39 -2.04
N ILE A 194 8.27 -10.02 -0.99
CA ILE A 194 6.86 -9.92 -0.62
C ILE A 194 6.73 -8.94 0.54
N PHE A 195 5.79 -8.02 0.47
CA PHE A 195 5.48 -7.05 1.51
C PHE A 195 4.04 -7.19 1.97
N VAL A 196 3.80 -7.01 3.26
CA VAL A 196 2.47 -7.02 3.87
C VAL A 196 2.28 -5.78 4.74
N GLY A 197 1.11 -5.15 4.65
CA GLY A 197 0.75 -4.04 5.52
C GLY A 197 -0.59 -3.41 5.19
N GLY A 198 -0.87 -2.27 5.84
CA GLY A 198 -2.13 -1.53 5.68
C GLY A 198 -2.09 -0.40 4.64
N SER A 199 -1.01 -0.28 3.87
CA SER A 199 -0.82 0.65 2.74
C SER A 199 0.40 0.24 1.89
N SER A 200 0.69 0.96 0.81
CA SER A 200 1.89 0.74 -0.01
C SER A 200 3.21 0.99 0.73
N GLU A 201 3.17 1.65 1.88
CA GLU A 201 4.32 1.82 2.78
C GLU A 201 4.60 0.57 3.65
N ALA A 202 3.95 -0.56 3.36
CA ALA A 202 4.18 -1.85 4.00
C ALA A 202 5.67 -2.15 4.20
N SER A 203 6.05 -2.39 5.47
CA SER A 203 7.43 -2.64 5.89
C SER A 203 7.69 -4.09 6.33
N LEU A 204 6.66 -4.84 6.75
CA LEU A 204 6.80 -6.27 7.02
C LEU A 204 7.02 -7.00 5.70
N ASN A 205 8.18 -7.63 5.53
CA ASN A 205 8.55 -8.21 4.25
C ASN A 205 9.44 -9.46 4.39
N GLN A 206 9.44 -10.29 3.34
CA GLN A 206 10.27 -11.49 3.24
C GLN A 206 10.69 -11.68 1.77
N ARG A 207 11.96 -12.06 1.56
CA ARG A 207 12.49 -12.44 0.24
C ARG A 207 12.29 -13.95 0.02
N ILE A 208 12.00 -14.33 -1.22
CA ILE A 208 11.93 -15.73 -1.65
C ILE A 208 12.43 -15.87 -3.09
N GLU A 209 13.08 -16.99 -3.39
CA GLU A 209 13.45 -17.39 -4.75
C GLU A 209 12.35 -18.30 -5.32
N LEU A 210 11.85 -17.94 -6.50
CA LEU A 210 10.88 -18.72 -7.26
C LEU A 210 11.53 -19.30 -8.51
#